data_AF-T1P9B5-F1
#
_entry.id   AF-T1P9B5-F1
#
_cell.length_a   1.000
_cell.length_b   1.000
_cell.length_c   1.000
_cell.angle_alpha   90.00
_cell.angle_beta   90.00
_cell.angle_gamma   90.00
#
_symmetry.space_group_name_H-M   'P 1'
#
loop_
_entity.id
_entity.type
_entity.pdbx_description
1 polymer ?
#
loop_
_entity_poly.entity_id
_entity_poly.type
_entity_poly.pdbx_seq_one_letter_code
_entity_poly.pdbx_strand_id
1 'polypeptide(L)'
;MLAEGQCMYEGRVRALVPFLSSLGYDCPSYHNPADYVLEVASGEYGECVPKLVAAVKSGVCKKYSQKNYGLDISKDITNDIAKGNGSAANGGNSGVVANTTTVVLADEKSKLDEPSSAAELELNSSSILKPPKLETQESQQSDCSVNNMPTRNSGDHTGEDSCSYSSKGGQSTNATTNVTGSNGNGAGGGGNGGGGGNGNSGAGCTTSLLDSHESVIAMPNKSGFPTSGWAQFWILLKRSFVTIMRDRMLTHMRLASHIIVGAIIGMIYYDVGNEASKVMSNAGCIFFTTLFTMFTAMMPTILTFPTEMSVFVREHLNYWYSLKAFYFAKTMADLPFQIIFSSVYVIVVYYLTSQPMEPQRVTMFVVICVLTSLVAQSLGLLIGAGMNIEAGVFLGPVTTIPTILFSGFFVNFDTIPGYLQWVTYVSYVRYGFEGAMVSIYGMDRAKLQCDAMYCHFRSPKKFLEEMSMDKAEYWIDAVALIGIFIALRIIAYFVLRWKLHMIR
;
A
#
# COMPACT_ATOMS: atom_id res chain seq x y z
N MET A 1 -15.87 -18.55 -17.18
CA MET A 1 -14.92 -18.54 -16.05
C MET A 1 -13.93 -19.66 -16.26
N LEU A 2 -12.65 -19.41 -15.99
CA LEU A 2 -11.55 -20.33 -16.26
C LEU A 2 -10.76 -20.59 -14.96
N ALA A 3 -10.39 -21.84 -14.71
CA ALA A 3 -9.37 -22.25 -13.76
C ALA A 3 -8.51 -23.34 -14.43
N GLU A 4 -7.21 -23.40 -14.14
CA GLU A 4 -6.29 -24.42 -14.69
C GLU A 4 -6.33 -24.53 -16.24
N GLY A 5 -6.66 -23.43 -16.93
CA GLY A 5 -6.87 -23.39 -18.38
C GLY A 5 -8.18 -24.01 -18.89
N GLN A 6 -9.04 -24.54 -18.02
CA GLN A 6 -10.31 -25.19 -18.36
C GLN A 6 -11.53 -24.33 -17.97
N CYS A 7 -12.62 -24.43 -18.75
CA CYS A 7 -13.85 -23.67 -18.47
C CYS A 7 -14.66 -24.33 -17.35
N MET A 8 -14.78 -23.66 -16.21
CA MET A 8 -15.49 -24.13 -15.01
C MET A 8 -16.92 -23.58 -14.89
N TYR A 9 -17.26 -22.51 -15.63
CA TYR A 9 -18.63 -22.00 -15.76
C TYR A 9 -18.79 -21.15 -17.02
N GLU A 10 -19.89 -21.34 -17.75
CA GLU A 10 -20.28 -20.55 -18.92
C GLU A 10 -21.74 -20.10 -18.79
N GLY A 11 -21.96 -18.81 -18.52
CA GLY A 11 -23.29 -18.27 -18.27
C GLY A 11 -23.27 -16.85 -17.70
N ARG A 12 -24.40 -16.42 -17.14
CA ARG A 12 -24.55 -15.07 -16.56
C ARG A 12 -23.93 -14.98 -15.17
N VAL A 13 -23.29 -13.85 -14.84
CA VAL A 13 -22.67 -13.61 -13.52
C VAL A 13 -23.68 -13.78 -12.38
N ARG A 14 -24.91 -13.27 -12.52
CA ARG A 14 -25.99 -13.41 -11.51
C ARG A 14 -26.42 -14.86 -11.24
N ALA A 15 -26.09 -15.79 -12.14
CA ALA A 15 -26.48 -17.19 -12.04
C ALA A 15 -25.29 -18.11 -11.65
N LEU A 16 -24.10 -17.54 -11.41
CA LEU A 16 -22.90 -18.27 -10.99
C LEU A 16 -23.04 -18.87 -9.58
N VAL A 17 -23.44 -18.08 -8.57
CA VAL A 17 -23.62 -18.60 -7.20
C VAL A 17 -24.74 -19.66 -7.13
N PRO A 18 -25.93 -19.49 -7.77
CA PRO A 18 -26.91 -20.57 -7.88
C PRO A 18 -26.42 -21.83 -8.61
N PHE A 19 -25.47 -21.71 -9.55
CA PHE A 19 -24.84 -22.85 -10.20
C PHE A 19 -23.86 -23.58 -9.27
N LEU A 20 -23.02 -22.84 -8.52
CA LEU A 20 -22.14 -23.41 -7.50
C LEU A 20 -22.94 -24.14 -6.40
N SER A 21 -23.99 -23.50 -5.88
CA SER A 21 -24.93 -24.08 -4.92
C SER A 21 -25.54 -25.40 -5.43
N SER A 22 -25.94 -25.45 -6.72
CA SER A 22 -26.48 -26.67 -7.34
C SER A 22 -25.50 -27.86 -7.43
N LEU A 23 -24.22 -27.63 -7.13
CA LEU A 23 -23.15 -28.64 -7.09
C LEU A 23 -22.59 -28.85 -5.67
N GLY A 24 -23.24 -28.29 -4.64
CA GLY A 24 -22.85 -28.41 -3.23
C GLY A 24 -21.92 -27.31 -2.72
N TYR A 25 -21.77 -26.21 -3.46
CA TYR A 25 -20.89 -25.08 -3.12
C TYR A 25 -21.72 -23.83 -2.80
N ASP A 26 -22.25 -23.79 -1.57
CA ASP A 26 -23.03 -22.67 -1.06
C ASP A 26 -22.15 -21.53 -0.53
N CYS A 27 -22.36 -20.32 -1.04
CA CYS A 27 -21.68 -19.10 -0.58
C CYS A 27 -22.24 -18.64 0.78
N PRO A 28 -21.43 -18.48 1.84
CA PRO A 28 -21.90 -17.97 3.12
C PRO A 28 -22.47 -16.54 3.00
N SER A 29 -23.50 -16.23 3.79
CA SER A 29 -24.21 -14.93 3.74
C SER A 29 -23.38 -13.72 4.18
N TYR A 30 -22.27 -13.96 4.89
CA TYR A 30 -21.28 -12.97 5.32
C TYR A 30 -20.07 -12.88 4.37
N HIS A 31 -20.02 -13.69 3.31
CA HIS A 31 -18.91 -13.70 2.35
C HIS A 31 -19.17 -12.81 1.14
N ASN A 32 -18.12 -12.24 0.57
CA ASN A 32 -18.21 -11.59 -0.74
C ASN A 32 -18.33 -12.68 -1.83
N PRO A 33 -19.38 -12.68 -2.67
CA PRO A 33 -19.52 -13.66 -3.75
C PRO A 33 -18.39 -13.65 -4.77
N ALA A 34 -17.67 -12.54 -4.96
CA ALA A 34 -16.54 -12.48 -5.89
C ALA A 34 -15.31 -13.22 -5.35
N ASP A 35 -15.04 -13.12 -4.04
CA ASP A 35 -13.90 -13.75 -3.39
C ASP A 35 -14.16 -15.24 -3.17
N TYR A 36 -15.39 -15.61 -2.73
CA TYR A 36 -15.84 -17.01 -2.65
C TYR A 36 -15.67 -17.77 -3.98
N VAL A 37 -16.05 -17.12 -5.09
CA VAL A 37 -15.88 -17.65 -6.44
C VAL A 37 -14.40 -17.84 -6.81
N LEU A 38 -13.51 -16.98 -6.30
CA LEU A 38 -12.07 -17.08 -6.53
C LEU A 38 -11.45 -18.23 -5.71
N GLU A 39 -11.87 -18.42 -4.46
CA GLU A 39 -11.44 -19.51 -3.56
C GLU A 39 -11.89 -20.91 -4.06
N VAL A 40 -13.10 -21.00 -4.64
CA VAL A 40 -13.58 -22.20 -5.35
C VAL A 40 -12.75 -22.48 -6.63
N ALA A 41 -12.06 -21.48 -7.18
CA ALA A 41 -11.20 -21.59 -8.35
C ALA A 41 -9.70 -21.75 -8.04
N SER A 42 -9.24 -21.39 -6.82
CA SER A 42 -7.90 -21.71 -6.30
C SER A 42 -7.81 -23.13 -5.73
N GLY A 43 -8.96 -23.76 -5.44
CA GLY A 43 -9.04 -25.13 -4.91
C GLY A 43 -9.08 -25.21 -3.39
N GLU A 44 -9.28 -24.10 -2.68
CA GLU A 44 -9.32 -24.06 -1.22
C GLU A 44 -10.50 -24.85 -0.63
N TYR A 45 -11.59 -25.01 -1.40
CA TYR A 45 -12.71 -25.90 -1.09
C TYR A 45 -12.51 -27.36 -1.59
N GLY A 46 -11.26 -27.75 -1.87
CA GLY A 46 -10.87 -29.06 -2.42
C GLY A 46 -10.95 -29.14 -3.95
N GLU A 47 -10.93 -30.35 -4.52
CA GLU A 47 -11.05 -30.58 -5.97
C GLU A 47 -12.45 -30.25 -6.52
N CYS A 48 -12.68 -28.95 -6.69
CA CYS A 48 -13.89 -28.36 -7.25
C CYS A 48 -13.79 -28.28 -8.78
N VAL A 49 -12.61 -27.89 -9.29
CA VAL A 49 -12.36 -27.63 -10.71
C VAL A 49 -12.72 -28.81 -11.61
N PRO A 50 -12.33 -30.08 -11.32
CA PRO A 50 -12.69 -31.22 -12.18
C PRO A 50 -14.21 -31.44 -12.27
N LYS A 51 -14.93 -31.30 -11.16
CA LYS A 51 -16.39 -31.45 -11.07
C LYS A 51 -17.11 -30.33 -11.83
N LEU A 52 -16.67 -29.10 -11.65
CA LEU A 52 -17.23 -27.90 -12.31
C LEU A 52 -17.02 -27.97 -13.82
N VAL A 53 -15.82 -28.36 -14.28
CA VAL A 53 -15.53 -28.58 -15.70
C VAL A 53 -16.37 -29.74 -16.27
N ALA A 54 -16.61 -30.82 -15.50
CA ALA A 54 -17.51 -31.89 -15.92
C ALA A 54 -18.97 -31.42 -16.04
N ALA A 55 -19.44 -30.53 -15.14
CA ALA A 55 -20.76 -29.90 -15.23
C ALA A 55 -20.90 -28.92 -16.42
N VAL A 56 -19.81 -28.25 -16.82
CA VAL A 56 -19.75 -27.48 -18.07
C VAL A 56 -19.81 -28.40 -19.29
N LYS A 57 -18.95 -29.43 -19.35
CA LYS A 57 -18.87 -30.38 -20.49
C LYS A 57 -20.18 -31.16 -20.71
N SER A 58 -20.90 -31.50 -19.64
CA SER A 58 -22.24 -32.11 -19.69
C SER A 58 -23.38 -31.10 -19.96
N GLY A 59 -23.06 -29.80 -20.09
CA GLY A 59 -24.00 -28.76 -20.50
C GLY A 59 -24.95 -28.25 -19.42
N VAL A 60 -24.74 -28.58 -18.13
CA VAL A 60 -25.60 -28.16 -17.01
C VAL A 60 -25.72 -26.63 -16.95
N CYS A 61 -24.62 -25.92 -17.24
CA CYS A 61 -24.57 -24.45 -17.32
C CYS A 61 -25.61 -23.83 -18.26
N LYS A 62 -26.09 -24.56 -19.29
CA LYS A 62 -27.07 -24.02 -20.26
C LYS A 62 -28.40 -23.61 -19.60
N LYS A 63 -28.77 -24.24 -18.46
CA LYS A 63 -29.94 -23.83 -17.64
C LYS A 63 -29.79 -22.40 -17.11
N TYR A 64 -28.59 -22.06 -16.67
CA TYR A 64 -28.22 -20.79 -16.03
C TYR A 64 -27.87 -19.66 -17.03
N SER A 65 -27.89 -19.96 -18.33
CA SER A 65 -27.63 -18.99 -19.41
C SER A 65 -28.91 -18.24 -19.86
N GLN A 66 -30.10 -18.83 -19.67
CA GLN A 66 -31.35 -18.32 -20.21
C GLN A 66 -31.86 -17.02 -19.54
N LYS A 67 -32.78 -16.33 -20.24
CA LYS A 67 -33.08 -14.91 -20.02
C LYS A 67 -33.70 -14.58 -18.65
N ASN A 68 -34.37 -15.53 -18.00
CA ASN A 68 -35.31 -15.28 -16.91
C ASN A 68 -34.91 -15.81 -15.51
N TYR A 69 -33.74 -16.46 -15.34
CA TYR A 69 -33.31 -17.13 -14.09
C TYR A 69 -33.12 -16.20 -12.85
N GLY A 70 -33.47 -14.91 -12.96
CA GLY A 70 -33.43 -13.93 -11.89
C GLY A 70 -34.71 -13.10 -11.76
N LEU A 71 -35.86 -13.61 -12.25
CA LEU A 71 -37.17 -12.98 -12.06
C LEU A 71 -38.03 -13.73 -11.02
N ASP A 72 -38.06 -15.06 -11.04
CA ASP A 72 -38.93 -15.83 -10.13
C ASP A 72 -38.37 -15.93 -8.69
N ILE A 73 -37.05 -15.83 -8.49
CA ILE A 73 -36.42 -15.74 -7.15
C ILE A 73 -36.93 -14.51 -6.36
N SER A 74 -37.45 -13.49 -7.04
CA SER A 74 -37.96 -12.26 -6.40
C SER A 74 -39.37 -12.40 -5.80
N LYS A 75 -39.98 -13.59 -5.80
CA LYS A 75 -41.31 -13.83 -5.20
C LYS A 75 -41.28 -14.48 -3.83
N ASP A 76 -40.27 -15.28 -3.52
CA ASP A 76 -40.16 -16.04 -2.26
C ASP A 76 -39.25 -15.37 -1.21
N ILE A 77 -38.98 -14.06 -1.37
CA ILE A 77 -38.29 -13.22 -0.36
C ILE A 77 -39.17 -12.03 0.01
N THR A 78 -40.13 -12.27 0.91
CA THR A 78 -40.96 -11.24 1.52
C THR A 78 -40.13 -10.43 2.51
N ASN A 79 -39.54 -9.32 2.06
CA ASN A 79 -38.85 -8.37 2.93
C ASN A 79 -39.86 -7.49 3.69
N ASP A 80 -40.41 -8.02 4.78
CA ASP A 80 -41.14 -7.21 5.76
C ASP A 80 -40.20 -6.30 6.54
N ILE A 81 -40.14 -5.02 6.12
CA ILE A 81 -40.12 -3.84 7.01
C ILE A 81 -40.45 -2.61 6.15
N ALA A 82 -41.53 -1.92 6.50
CA ALA A 82 -42.05 -0.81 5.72
C ALA A 82 -41.28 0.49 5.96
N LYS A 83 -41.15 1.30 4.90
CA LYS A 83 -41.05 2.77 4.99
C LYS A 83 -42.23 3.37 4.23
N GLY A 84 -43.16 3.98 4.97
CA GLY A 84 -44.37 4.53 4.39
C GLY A 84 -44.18 5.92 3.81
N ASN A 85 -45.16 6.35 3.02
CA ASN A 85 -45.76 7.68 3.22
C ASN A 85 -47.25 7.64 2.86
N GLY A 86 -48.04 8.55 3.41
CA GLY A 86 -49.49 8.41 3.44
C GLY A 86 -50.23 8.83 2.16
N SER A 87 -51.48 8.38 2.06
CA SER A 87 -52.58 9.03 1.34
C SER A 87 -53.90 8.66 2.01
N ALA A 88 -54.95 9.46 1.80
CA ALA A 88 -56.04 9.59 2.77
C ALA A 88 -57.40 9.00 2.33
N ALA A 89 -58.22 8.74 3.36
CA ALA A 89 -59.69 8.72 3.39
C ALA A 89 -60.47 7.55 2.76
N ASN A 90 -61.58 7.22 3.47
CA ASN A 90 -62.71 6.34 3.16
C ASN A 90 -62.40 4.84 2.92
N GLY A 91 -63.18 3.87 3.43
CA GLY A 91 -64.29 3.94 4.41
C GLY A 91 -65.44 2.98 4.08
N GLY A 92 -65.92 2.19 5.06
CA GLY A 92 -67.18 1.43 4.95
C GLY A 92 -67.18 -0.05 5.40
N ASN A 93 -67.73 -0.29 6.60
CA ASN A 93 -68.58 -1.41 7.03
C ASN A 93 -68.26 -2.92 6.75
N SER A 94 -68.06 -3.64 7.87
CA SER A 94 -68.91 -4.76 8.36
C SER A 94 -68.72 -6.23 7.90
N GLY A 95 -68.79 -7.14 8.91
CA GLY A 95 -68.84 -8.62 8.79
C GLY A 95 -67.49 -9.29 9.11
N VAL A 96 -67.22 -9.88 10.30
CA VAL A 96 -67.93 -10.92 11.09
C VAL A 96 -68.10 -12.19 10.22
N VAL A 97 -67.49 -13.35 10.51
CA VAL A 97 -67.44 -14.13 11.78
C VAL A 97 -66.00 -14.52 12.19
N ALA A 98 -65.77 -14.82 13.48
CA ALA A 98 -64.48 -15.20 14.05
C ALA A 98 -64.38 -16.70 14.42
N ASN A 99 -63.16 -17.17 14.74
CA ASN A 99 -62.98 -18.22 15.76
C ASN A 99 -61.68 -18.03 16.55
N THR A 100 -61.86 -17.85 17.86
CA THR A 100 -60.94 -17.66 19.00
C THR A 100 -59.83 -18.72 19.04
N THR A 101 -58.58 -18.44 19.47
CA THR A 101 -58.18 -18.15 20.87
C THR A 101 -56.97 -17.21 21.05
N THR A 102 -56.92 -16.54 22.21
CA THR A 102 -55.87 -15.58 22.63
C THR A 102 -55.50 -15.71 24.11
N VAL A 103 -54.20 -15.79 24.42
CA VAL A 103 -53.56 -15.39 25.70
C VAL A 103 -52.16 -14.87 25.29
N VAL A 104 -51.93 -13.56 25.16
CA VAL A 104 -51.67 -12.55 26.21
C VAL A 104 -50.34 -12.77 26.93
N LEU A 105 -49.44 -11.78 26.82
CA LEU A 105 -48.12 -11.70 27.47
C LEU A 105 -48.21 -11.02 28.85
N ALA A 106 -47.18 -11.18 29.67
CA ALA A 106 -46.93 -10.38 30.87
C ALA A 106 -45.43 -10.08 31.01
N ASP A 107 -45.09 -8.87 31.48
CA ASP A 107 -43.72 -8.42 31.78
C ASP A 107 -43.20 -8.95 33.13
N GLU A 108 -41.87 -9.02 33.29
CA GLU A 108 -41.25 -8.63 34.57
C GLU A 108 -39.83 -8.05 34.40
N LYS A 109 -39.39 -7.26 35.39
CA LYS A 109 -38.09 -6.57 35.45
C LYS A 109 -37.77 -6.16 36.90
N SER A 110 -36.57 -6.47 37.40
CA SER A 110 -36.15 -6.11 38.78
C SER A 110 -34.63 -5.81 38.91
N LYS A 111 -34.16 -5.59 40.15
CA LYS A 111 -32.87 -4.96 40.58
C LYS A 111 -32.57 -5.28 42.06
N LEU A 112 -31.44 -4.94 42.71
CA LEU A 112 -30.22 -4.21 42.30
C LEU A 112 -29.01 -5.21 42.21
N ASP A 113 -27.84 -5.19 42.89
CA ASP A 113 -27.13 -4.23 43.78
C ASP A 113 -25.61 -4.55 43.89
N GLU A 114 -24.83 -3.72 44.62
CA GLU A 114 -23.38 -3.88 44.91
C GLU A 114 -23.09 -3.63 46.42
N PRO A 115 -22.00 -4.15 47.07
CA PRO A 115 -20.72 -3.40 47.09
C PRO A 115 -19.38 -4.15 47.45
N SER A 116 -18.26 -3.45 47.26
CA SER A 116 -17.08 -3.30 48.17
C SER A 116 -15.81 -4.21 48.16
N SER A 117 -14.66 -3.51 48.12
CA SER A 117 -13.34 -3.72 48.78
C SER A 117 -12.44 -4.97 48.58
N ALA A 118 -11.39 -4.77 47.76
CA ALA A 118 -9.95 -4.79 48.09
C ALA A 118 -9.19 -6.04 48.63
N ALA A 119 -7.95 -6.17 48.11
CA ALA A 119 -6.70 -6.68 48.71
C ALA A 119 -6.12 -8.07 48.30
N GLU A 120 -4.88 -7.98 47.81
CA GLU A 120 -3.74 -8.92 47.90
C GLU A 120 -3.67 -10.26 47.13
N LEU A 121 -2.42 -10.74 47.03
CA LEU A 121 -1.95 -11.85 46.20
C LEU A 121 -2.08 -13.18 46.93
N GLU A 122 -2.09 -14.29 46.18
CA GLU A 122 -1.00 -15.28 46.22
C GLU A 122 -1.18 -16.33 45.09
N LEU A 123 -0.15 -17.16 44.90
CA LEU A 123 -0.02 -18.08 43.77
C LEU A 123 -0.29 -19.53 44.22
N ASN A 124 -1.31 -20.21 43.66
CA ASN A 124 -1.14 -21.65 43.41
C ASN A 124 -2.02 -22.29 42.33
N SER A 125 -1.59 -23.50 41.96
CA SER A 125 -1.85 -24.23 40.74
C SER A 125 -3.01 -25.25 40.81
N SER A 126 -3.38 -25.76 39.61
CA SER A 126 -3.82 -27.15 39.34
C SER A 126 -5.31 -27.45 39.09
N SER A 127 -5.77 -27.34 37.83
CA SER A 127 -6.61 -28.39 37.19
C SER A 127 -6.81 -28.24 35.66
N ILE A 128 -5.95 -28.94 34.90
CA ILE A 128 -6.26 -29.71 33.68
C ILE A 128 -7.36 -29.21 32.72
N LEU A 129 -6.94 -28.70 31.55
CA LEU A 129 -7.51 -29.09 30.24
C LEU A 129 -6.42 -28.95 29.17
N LYS A 130 -6.30 -29.92 28.25
CA LYS A 130 -5.20 -29.99 27.27
C LYS A 130 -5.58 -29.35 25.93
N PRO A 131 -4.73 -28.50 25.33
CA PRO A 131 -4.82 -28.19 23.90
C PRO A 131 -4.30 -29.36 23.04
N PRO A 132 -4.71 -29.48 21.76
CA PRO A 132 -4.15 -30.46 20.84
C PRO A 132 -2.69 -30.15 20.48
N LYS A 133 -1.92 -31.19 20.13
CA LYS A 133 -0.56 -31.04 19.62
C LYS A 133 -0.57 -30.56 18.17
N LEU A 134 0.39 -29.70 17.83
CA LEU A 134 0.86 -29.50 16.47
C LEU A 134 2.13 -30.35 16.30
N GLU A 135 2.22 -31.21 15.29
CA GLU A 135 3.44 -31.96 14.99
C GLU A 135 4.22 -31.27 13.86
N THR A 136 5.49 -31.02 14.13
CA THR A 136 6.45 -30.48 13.15
C THR A 136 6.85 -31.58 12.17
N GLN A 137 6.94 -31.26 10.88
CA GLN A 137 7.58 -32.14 9.91
C GLN A 137 8.79 -31.44 9.29
N GLU A 138 9.93 -32.13 9.28
CA GLU A 138 11.22 -31.57 8.86
C GLU A 138 11.36 -31.52 7.32
N SER A 139 12.22 -30.62 6.86
CA SER A 139 12.58 -30.50 5.45
C SER A 139 13.31 -31.73 4.93
N GLN A 140 12.80 -32.34 3.85
CA GLN A 140 13.61 -33.22 3.00
C GLN A 140 14.11 -32.49 1.76
N GLN A 141 15.40 -32.66 1.52
CA GLN A 141 16.18 -32.01 0.47
C GLN A 141 16.59 -33.10 -0.54
N SER A 142 16.39 -32.86 -1.84
CA SER A 142 16.62 -33.86 -2.89
C SER A 142 17.55 -33.33 -3.99
N ASP A 143 18.80 -33.78 -3.94
CA ASP A 143 19.81 -33.49 -4.97
C ASP A 143 19.55 -34.23 -6.28
N CYS A 144 19.96 -33.62 -7.40
CA CYS A 144 20.00 -34.29 -8.69
C CYS A 144 21.28 -35.12 -8.85
N SER A 145 21.16 -36.38 -9.26
CA SER A 145 22.27 -37.14 -9.85
C SER A 145 21.79 -38.29 -10.75
N VAL A 146 22.59 -38.60 -11.76
CA VAL A 146 22.29 -39.57 -12.82
C VAL A 146 22.98 -40.90 -12.53
N ASN A 147 22.31 -42.03 -12.79
CA ASN A 147 23.00 -43.22 -13.30
C ASN A 147 22.08 -44.23 -14.01
N ASN A 148 22.71 -45.19 -14.69
CA ASN A 148 22.10 -45.94 -15.80
C ASN A 148 21.72 -47.40 -15.46
N MET A 149 20.97 -48.03 -16.38
CA MET A 149 20.35 -49.35 -16.29
C MET A 149 21.34 -50.54 -16.28
N PRO A 150 20.89 -51.74 -15.83
CA PRO A 150 21.09 -52.95 -16.65
C PRO A 150 19.82 -53.82 -16.82
N THR A 151 19.85 -54.73 -17.78
CA THR A 151 18.68 -55.41 -18.38
C THR A 151 18.54 -56.91 -18.03
N ARG A 152 17.32 -57.46 -18.08
CA ARG A 152 17.01 -58.82 -18.60
C ARG A 152 15.51 -59.16 -18.73
N ASN A 153 15.14 -59.69 -19.91
CA ASN A 153 14.27 -60.84 -20.26
C ASN A 153 13.29 -61.45 -19.22
N SER A 154 12.10 -61.99 -19.57
CA SER A 154 11.48 -62.28 -20.89
C SER A 154 9.98 -62.64 -20.77
N GLY A 155 9.20 -62.45 -21.86
CA GLY A 155 7.84 -63.02 -22.08
C GLY A 155 6.68 -62.15 -21.56
N ASP A 156 5.49 -62.13 -22.18
CA ASP A 156 5.04 -62.75 -23.44
C ASP A 156 3.82 -61.99 -24.06
N HIS A 157 3.42 -62.30 -25.31
CA HIS A 157 2.21 -61.97 -26.11
C HIS A 157 1.08 -61.04 -25.53
N THR A 158 0.38 -60.15 -26.27
CA THR A 158 0.13 -59.94 -27.73
C THR A 158 -0.55 -58.57 -27.98
N GLY A 159 -0.49 -58.02 -29.20
CA GLY A 159 -1.52 -57.09 -29.75
C GLY A 159 -1.03 -55.73 -30.28
N GLU A 160 -1.46 -55.38 -31.50
CA GLU A 160 -1.25 -54.09 -32.19
C GLU A 160 -1.90 -52.88 -31.46
N ASP A 161 -1.53 -51.62 -31.68
CA ASP A 161 -1.16 -50.97 -32.95
C ASP A 161 -0.10 -49.85 -32.83
N SER A 162 0.51 -49.44 -33.96
CA SER A 162 1.65 -48.51 -33.95
C SER A 162 1.53 -47.32 -34.90
N CYS A 163 1.93 -46.13 -34.43
CA CYS A 163 2.24 -44.97 -35.27
C CYS A 163 3.54 -44.34 -34.76
N SER A 164 4.55 -44.25 -35.63
CA SER A 164 5.89 -43.78 -35.26
C SER A 164 6.35 -42.62 -36.15
N TYR A 165 6.96 -41.62 -35.54
CA TYR A 165 7.71 -40.57 -36.24
C TYR A 165 9.19 -40.71 -35.87
N SER A 166 10.03 -40.95 -36.87
CA SER A 166 11.47 -41.14 -36.70
C SER A 166 12.22 -39.85 -37.02
N SER A 167 12.99 -39.34 -36.05
CA SER A 167 13.87 -38.20 -36.24
C SER A 167 15.32 -38.66 -36.32
N LYS A 168 15.95 -38.48 -37.50
CA LYS A 168 17.41 -38.42 -37.65
C LYS A 168 17.78 -37.22 -38.50
N GLY A 169 18.74 -36.42 -38.00
CA GLY A 169 19.23 -35.23 -38.70
C GLY A 169 20.38 -35.52 -39.66
N GLY A 170 20.76 -34.49 -40.42
CA GLY A 170 21.93 -34.45 -41.29
C GLY A 170 22.33 -32.99 -41.55
N GLN A 171 23.62 -32.71 -41.71
CA GLN A 171 24.13 -31.35 -41.90
C GLN A 171 24.21 -30.94 -43.38
N SER A 172 24.01 -29.63 -43.62
CA SER A 172 24.59 -28.77 -44.65
C SER A 172 25.29 -29.40 -45.88
N THR A 173 24.87 -29.02 -47.11
CA THR A 173 25.75 -28.28 -48.06
C THR A 173 25.03 -27.73 -49.30
N ASN A 174 25.67 -26.72 -49.89
CA ASN A 174 25.37 -25.86 -51.05
C ASN A 174 24.65 -26.43 -52.30
N ALA A 175 23.65 -25.67 -52.79
CA ALA A 175 23.43 -25.26 -54.19
C ALA A 175 22.46 -24.05 -54.17
N THR A 176 22.67 -22.86 -54.76
CA THR A 176 23.34 -22.41 -56.01
C THR A 176 22.49 -22.60 -57.27
N THR A 177 21.52 -21.71 -57.47
CA THR A 177 20.93 -21.39 -58.79
C THR A 177 20.52 -19.91 -58.84
N ASN A 178 21.12 -19.15 -59.77
CA ASN A 178 20.73 -17.76 -60.06
C ASN A 178 19.59 -17.72 -61.08
N VAL A 179 18.59 -16.88 -60.86
CA VAL A 179 17.79 -16.29 -61.95
C VAL A 179 17.69 -14.78 -61.73
N THR A 180 18.05 -14.05 -62.78
CA THR A 180 18.14 -12.59 -62.91
C THR A 180 16.98 -11.79 -62.31
N GLY A 181 17.30 -10.72 -61.58
CA GLY A 181 16.40 -9.58 -61.37
C GLY A 181 16.79 -8.40 -62.25
N SER A 182 15.82 -7.72 -62.87
CA SER A 182 15.99 -6.37 -63.42
C SER A 182 14.65 -5.68 -63.66
N ASN A 183 14.39 -4.58 -62.95
CA ASN A 183 14.17 -3.25 -63.57
C ASN A 183 13.76 -2.22 -62.51
N GLY A 184 14.12 -0.97 -62.74
CA GLY A 184 13.72 0.12 -61.85
C GLY A 184 14.38 1.48 -62.09
N ASN A 185 14.28 2.05 -63.30
CA ASN A 185 13.98 3.49 -63.45
C ASN A 185 13.79 3.98 -64.91
N GLY A 186 12.71 4.75 -65.10
CA GLY A 186 12.64 5.97 -65.93
C GLY A 186 12.76 5.91 -67.45
N ALA A 187 11.64 6.11 -68.17
CA ALA A 187 11.37 7.35 -68.93
C ALA A 187 10.08 7.28 -69.81
N GLY A 188 9.38 8.42 -69.91
CA GLY A 188 8.82 8.92 -71.18
C GLY A 188 7.46 8.42 -71.71
N GLY A 189 6.42 9.25 -71.55
CA GLY A 189 5.18 9.23 -72.38
C GLY A 189 4.16 8.12 -72.09
N GLY A 190 2.89 8.23 -72.49
CA GLY A 190 2.19 9.40 -73.04
C GLY A 190 1.04 9.03 -73.99
N GLY A 191 -0.20 9.46 -73.70
CA GLY A 191 -1.30 9.48 -74.67
C GLY A 191 -2.52 8.56 -74.38
N ASN A 192 -3.70 9.17 -74.51
CA ASN A 192 -5.07 8.63 -74.52
C ASN A 192 -5.33 7.18 -74.96
N GLY A 193 -6.34 6.57 -74.33
CA GLY A 193 -7.15 5.46 -74.88
C GLY A 193 -8.37 5.20 -73.98
N GLY A 194 -9.56 5.00 -74.55
CA GLY A 194 -10.81 4.84 -73.79
C GLY A 194 -11.79 3.85 -74.41
N GLY A 195 -12.80 3.44 -73.63
CA GLY A 195 -13.68 2.31 -73.93
C GLY A 195 -13.09 0.98 -73.42
N GLY A 196 -13.87 -0.02 -73.01
CA GLY A 196 -15.34 -0.13 -73.02
C GLY A 196 -15.75 -1.52 -73.50
N GLY A 197 -15.86 -2.50 -72.59
CA GLY A 197 -16.07 -3.90 -72.94
C GLY A 197 -16.90 -4.66 -71.88
N ASN A 198 -18.04 -5.19 -72.31
CA ASN A 198 -19.01 -5.93 -71.50
C ASN A 198 -18.51 -7.36 -71.16
N GLY A 199 -18.93 -7.94 -70.02
CA GLY A 199 -18.41 -9.23 -69.54
C GLY A 199 -19.23 -9.89 -68.42
N ASN A 200 -20.53 -10.13 -68.64
CA ASN A 200 -21.41 -10.76 -67.65
C ASN A 200 -21.23 -12.29 -67.55
N SER A 201 -20.86 -12.82 -66.38
CA SER A 201 -21.11 -14.22 -65.95
C SER A 201 -20.77 -14.44 -64.46
N GLY A 202 -21.54 -15.30 -63.78
CA GLY A 202 -21.13 -15.91 -62.49
C GLY A 202 -21.68 -15.27 -61.21
N ALA A 203 -22.99 -15.36 -60.96
CA ALA A 203 -23.55 -15.06 -59.64
C ALA A 203 -23.23 -16.20 -58.64
N GLY A 204 -22.19 -16.01 -57.81
CA GLY A 204 -21.80 -16.95 -56.76
C GLY A 204 -22.15 -16.42 -55.37
N CYS A 205 -23.24 -16.91 -54.77
CA CYS A 205 -23.65 -16.50 -53.42
C CYS A 205 -22.89 -17.25 -52.33
N THR A 206 -21.82 -16.67 -51.80
CA THR A 206 -21.22 -17.07 -50.51
C THR A 206 -21.14 -15.89 -49.55
N THR A 207 -21.45 -16.12 -48.28
CA THR A 207 -21.59 -15.08 -47.26
C THR A 207 -20.24 -14.74 -46.61
N SER A 208 -19.73 -13.54 -46.88
CA SER A 208 -18.49 -13.03 -46.26
C SER A 208 -18.68 -11.59 -45.76
N LEU A 209 -19.66 -11.37 -44.90
CA LEU A 209 -20.00 -10.05 -44.34
C LEU A 209 -19.08 -9.66 -43.15
N LEU A 210 -17.77 -9.75 -43.36
CA LEU A 210 -16.72 -9.36 -42.41
C LEU A 210 -15.47 -8.82 -43.15
N ASP A 211 -15.67 -7.75 -43.93
CA ASP A 211 -14.60 -6.81 -44.24
C ASP A 211 -15.03 -5.37 -43.90
N SER A 212 -15.43 -5.18 -42.63
CA SER A 212 -15.31 -3.87 -42.00
C SER A 212 -13.83 -3.62 -41.76
N HIS A 213 -13.10 -3.24 -42.83
CA HIS A 213 -11.75 -2.70 -42.72
C HIS A 213 -11.83 -1.31 -42.08
N GLU A 214 -12.18 -1.28 -40.78
CA GLU A 214 -12.21 -0.08 -39.98
C GLU A 214 -10.87 0.62 -40.18
N SER A 215 -10.92 1.86 -40.65
CA SER A 215 -9.74 2.63 -40.96
C SER A 215 -9.06 3.02 -39.66
N VAL A 216 -8.27 2.09 -39.14
CA VAL A 216 -7.22 2.35 -38.15
C VAL A 216 -6.28 3.35 -38.81
N ILE A 217 -6.61 4.62 -38.64
CA ILE A 217 -5.71 5.73 -38.86
C ILE A 217 -4.54 5.43 -37.93
N ALA A 218 -3.48 4.89 -38.51
CA ALA A 218 -2.25 4.59 -37.81
C ALA A 218 -1.64 5.91 -37.37
N MET A 219 -2.11 6.41 -36.22
CA MET A 219 -1.62 7.64 -35.61
C MET A 219 -0.10 7.53 -35.54
N PRO A 220 0.64 8.54 -36.03
CA PRO A 220 2.08 8.42 -36.20
C PRO A 220 2.71 8.00 -34.87
N ASN A 221 3.48 6.91 -34.90
CA ASN A 221 3.90 6.14 -33.73
C ASN A 221 4.80 6.95 -32.77
N LYS A 222 4.16 7.81 -31.98
CA LYS A 222 4.75 8.49 -30.83
C LYS A 222 4.77 7.50 -29.69
N SER A 223 5.88 6.77 -29.57
CA SER A 223 6.21 5.90 -28.45
C SER A 223 6.31 6.70 -27.15
N GLY A 224 5.15 6.95 -26.53
CA GLY A 224 5.00 7.80 -25.36
C GLY A 224 3.56 7.89 -24.88
N PHE A 225 3.36 8.55 -23.75
CA PHE A 225 2.05 8.72 -23.13
C PHE A 225 1.14 9.64 -23.96
N PRO A 226 -0.19 9.39 -24.01
CA PRO A 226 -1.12 10.18 -24.82
C PRO A 226 -1.35 11.62 -24.32
N THR A 227 -0.93 11.93 -23.10
CA THR A 227 -1.07 13.24 -22.45
C THR A 227 0.28 13.83 -22.08
N SER A 228 0.40 15.16 -22.04
CA SER A 228 1.64 15.84 -21.65
C SER A 228 2.03 15.54 -20.19
N GLY A 229 3.34 15.46 -19.91
CA GLY A 229 3.83 15.16 -18.55
C GLY A 229 3.38 16.16 -17.49
N TRP A 230 3.13 17.42 -17.87
CA TRP A 230 2.57 18.44 -16.97
C TRP A 230 1.10 18.20 -16.65
N ALA A 231 0.29 17.80 -17.63
CA ALA A 231 -1.10 17.41 -17.40
C ALA A 231 -1.19 16.16 -16.52
N GLN A 232 -0.34 15.15 -16.75
CA GLN A 232 -0.22 13.98 -15.87
C GLN A 232 0.10 14.40 -14.43
N PHE A 233 1.13 15.23 -14.24
CA PHE A 233 1.55 15.72 -12.93
C PHE A 233 0.40 16.44 -12.20
N TRP A 234 -0.32 17.36 -12.84
CA TRP A 234 -1.39 18.11 -12.20
C TRP A 234 -2.61 17.23 -11.84
N ILE A 235 -2.98 16.29 -12.72
CA ILE A 235 -4.06 15.32 -12.46
C ILE A 235 -3.68 14.40 -11.29
N LEU A 236 -2.45 13.90 -11.24
CA LEU A 236 -1.95 13.05 -10.16
C LEU A 236 -1.82 13.81 -8.84
N LEU A 237 -1.35 15.06 -8.88
CA LEU A 237 -1.25 15.94 -7.70
C LEU A 237 -2.63 16.18 -7.09
N LYS A 238 -3.61 16.55 -7.92
CA LYS A 238 -5.02 16.68 -7.50
C LYS A 238 -5.57 15.36 -6.95
N ARG A 239 -5.26 14.22 -7.58
CA ARG A 239 -5.68 12.90 -7.11
C ARG A 239 -5.11 12.59 -5.72
N SER A 240 -3.80 12.68 -5.52
CA SER A 240 -3.15 12.41 -4.24
C SER A 240 -3.63 13.35 -3.14
N PHE A 241 -3.75 14.65 -3.40
CA PHE A 241 -4.25 15.62 -2.42
C PHE A 241 -5.70 15.33 -2.00
N VAL A 242 -6.58 15.00 -2.95
CA VAL A 242 -7.97 14.61 -2.66
C VAL A 242 -8.05 13.26 -1.92
N THR A 243 -7.19 12.29 -2.26
CA THR A 243 -7.10 11.02 -1.51
C THR A 243 -6.74 11.25 -0.05
N ILE A 244 -5.69 12.03 0.24
CA ILE A 244 -5.25 12.34 1.61
C ILE A 244 -6.36 13.06 2.39
N MET A 245 -7.04 14.03 1.76
CA MET A 245 -8.15 14.76 2.40
C MET A 245 -9.42 13.93 2.61
N ARG A 246 -9.66 12.91 1.77
CA ARG A 246 -10.83 12.02 1.86
C ARG A 246 -10.59 10.81 2.77
N ASP A 247 -9.35 10.38 2.98
CA ASP A 247 -8.99 9.45 4.06
C ASP A 247 -9.08 10.16 5.42
N ARG A 248 -10.33 10.27 5.90
CA ARG A 248 -10.63 10.84 7.21
C ARG A 248 -10.05 10.02 8.35
N MET A 249 -9.95 8.70 8.20
CA MET A 249 -9.50 7.81 9.28
C MET A 249 -8.02 8.05 9.57
N LEU A 250 -7.16 7.89 8.57
CA LEU A 250 -5.71 8.05 8.73
C LEU A 250 -5.35 9.50 9.08
N THR A 251 -5.96 10.48 8.40
CA THR A 251 -5.68 11.91 8.65
C THR A 251 -6.14 12.37 10.03
N HIS A 252 -7.33 11.95 10.51
CA HIS A 252 -7.82 12.33 11.83
C HIS A 252 -7.05 11.62 12.95
N MET A 253 -6.74 10.32 12.80
CA MET A 253 -5.90 9.59 13.76
C MET A 253 -4.50 10.20 13.90
N ARG A 254 -3.87 10.62 12.78
CA ARG A 254 -2.58 11.35 12.82
C ARG A 254 -2.71 12.67 13.57
N LEU A 255 -3.69 13.51 13.24
CA LEU A 255 -3.86 14.81 13.90
C LEU A 255 -4.16 14.65 15.41
N ALA A 256 -5.04 13.71 15.76
CA ALA A 256 -5.40 13.42 17.14
C ALA A 256 -4.19 12.92 17.95
N SER A 257 -3.38 11.99 17.42
CA SER A 257 -2.20 11.50 18.12
C SER A 257 -1.12 12.56 18.32
N HIS A 258 -0.93 13.47 17.35
CA HIS A 258 -0.02 14.60 17.50
C HIS A 258 -0.49 15.58 18.59
N ILE A 259 -1.80 15.88 18.67
CA ILE A 259 -2.34 16.77 19.71
C ILE A 259 -2.28 16.10 21.09
N ILE A 260 -2.70 14.83 21.21
CA ILE A 260 -2.75 14.09 22.48
C ILE A 260 -1.34 13.87 23.04
N VAL A 261 -0.40 13.38 22.23
CA VAL A 261 0.97 13.13 22.69
C VAL A 261 1.74 14.45 22.90
N GLY A 262 1.46 15.49 22.11
CA GLY A 262 1.96 16.84 22.35
C GLY A 262 1.52 17.41 23.69
N ALA A 263 0.23 17.24 24.04
CA ALA A 263 -0.28 17.63 25.35
C ALA A 263 0.35 16.81 26.49
N ILE A 264 0.48 15.49 26.35
CA ILE A 264 1.09 14.62 27.37
C ILE A 264 2.56 15.02 27.62
N ILE A 265 3.38 15.16 26.57
CA ILE A 265 4.79 15.58 26.70
C ILE A 265 4.88 16.99 27.28
N GLY A 266 4.04 17.92 26.81
CA GLY A 266 3.99 19.28 27.33
C GLY A 266 3.59 19.38 28.80
N MET A 267 2.71 18.50 29.29
CA MET A 267 2.34 18.43 30.71
C MET A 267 3.42 17.77 31.57
N ILE A 268 4.14 16.75 31.07
CA ILE A 268 5.26 16.11 31.78
C ILE A 268 6.42 17.10 32.00
N TYR A 269 6.69 17.94 31.00
CA TYR A 269 7.75 18.96 31.03
C TYR A 269 7.23 20.38 31.26
N TYR A 270 6.10 20.53 31.97
CA TYR A 270 5.45 21.81 32.19
C TYR A 270 6.38 22.83 32.88
N ASP A 271 6.46 24.03 32.30
CA ASP A 271 7.28 25.17 32.74
C ASP A 271 8.80 24.90 32.88
N VAL A 272 9.33 23.88 32.22
CA VAL A 272 10.76 23.48 32.32
C VAL A 272 11.70 24.41 31.53
N GLY A 273 11.21 25.16 30.54
CA GLY A 273 12.02 25.86 29.54
C GLY A 273 12.87 27.04 30.03
N ASN A 274 12.61 27.59 31.22
CA ASN A 274 13.31 28.77 31.77
C ASN A 274 14.14 28.52 33.04
N GLU A 275 14.04 27.33 33.65
CA GLU A 275 14.67 27.05 34.95
C GLU A 275 16.05 26.39 34.81
N ALA A 276 17.09 27.07 35.32
CA ALA A 276 18.49 26.67 35.21
C ALA A 276 18.84 25.34 35.93
N SER A 277 18.00 24.91 36.87
CA SER A 277 18.12 23.64 37.59
C SER A 277 17.67 22.43 36.73
N LYS A 278 16.67 22.61 35.86
CA LYS A 278 16.00 21.58 35.06
C LYS A 278 16.50 21.51 33.61
N VAL A 279 17.59 22.21 33.28
CA VAL A 279 18.13 22.32 31.91
C VAL A 279 18.37 20.95 31.23
N MET A 280 18.89 19.96 31.97
CA MET A 280 19.04 18.59 31.46
C MET A 280 17.69 17.95 31.10
N SER A 281 16.64 18.23 31.88
CA SER A 281 15.27 17.79 31.61
C SER A 281 14.70 18.47 30.36
N ASN A 282 14.99 19.77 30.17
CA ASN A 282 14.59 20.50 28.97
C ASN A 282 15.24 19.94 27.70
N ALA A 283 16.53 19.60 27.74
CA ALA A 283 17.21 18.95 26.63
C ALA A 283 16.65 17.56 26.33
N GLY A 284 16.26 16.80 27.37
CA GLY A 284 15.47 15.57 27.22
C GLY A 284 14.13 15.82 26.52
N CYS A 285 13.40 16.87 26.88
CA CYS A 285 12.16 17.26 26.22
C CYS A 285 12.35 17.61 24.74
N ILE A 286 13.38 18.42 24.42
CA ILE A 286 13.78 18.77 23.05
C ILE A 286 14.11 17.50 22.26
N PHE A 287 14.91 16.60 22.84
CA PHE A 287 15.24 15.31 22.24
C PHE A 287 14.00 14.45 21.96
N PHE A 288 13.10 14.29 22.94
CA PHE A 288 11.83 13.55 22.75
C PHE A 288 10.91 14.20 21.72
N THR A 289 10.93 15.53 21.59
CA THR A 289 10.17 16.28 20.57
C THR A 289 10.68 15.94 19.17
N THR A 290 12.00 15.94 18.96
CA THR A 290 12.64 15.51 17.71
C THR A 290 12.38 14.03 17.42
N LEU A 291 12.47 13.17 18.44
CA LEU A 291 12.26 11.72 18.35
C LEU A 291 10.84 11.35 17.92
N PHE A 292 9.81 11.95 18.53
CA PHE A 292 8.42 11.70 18.17
C PHE A 292 8.14 12.16 16.74
N THR A 293 8.58 13.38 16.41
CA THR A 293 8.45 14.00 15.07
C THR A 293 9.08 13.15 13.96
N MET A 294 10.20 12.47 14.25
CA MET A 294 10.82 11.49 13.35
C MET A 294 9.94 10.25 13.16
N PHE A 295 9.52 9.60 14.25
CA PHE A 295 8.75 8.34 14.17
C PHE A 295 7.37 8.53 13.52
N THR A 296 6.65 9.61 13.82
CA THR A 296 5.32 9.86 13.24
C THR A 296 5.34 10.21 11.75
N ALA A 297 6.47 10.71 11.25
CA ALA A 297 6.67 10.96 9.82
C ALA A 297 7.09 9.70 9.07
N MET A 298 8.00 8.90 9.65
CA MET A 298 8.55 7.71 9.01
C MET A 298 7.56 6.54 8.98
N MET A 299 7.03 6.11 10.14
CA MET A 299 6.29 4.85 10.27
C MET A 299 5.02 4.77 9.41
N PRO A 300 4.15 5.80 9.38
CA PRO A 300 2.97 5.75 8.53
C PRO A 300 3.32 5.73 7.03
N THR A 301 4.46 6.30 6.64
CA THR A 301 4.93 6.30 5.25
C THR A 301 5.44 4.92 4.81
N ILE A 302 6.12 4.19 5.70
CA ILE A 302 6.51 2.78 5.49
C ILE A 302 5.27 1.91 5.23
N LEU A 303 4.19 2.14 5.96
CA LEU A 303 2.95 1.35 5.86
C LEU A 303 2.12 1.68 4.61
N THR A 304 1.96 2.96 4.25
CA THR A 304 1.05 3.34 3.13
C THR A 304 1.72 3.35 1.76
N PHE A 305 3.02 3.64 1.66
CA PHE A 305 3.66 3.74 0.35
C PHE A 305 3.67 2.42 -0.45
N PRO A 306 3.85 1.22 0.15
CA PRO A 306 3.80 -0.05 -0.60
C PRO A 306 2.44 -0.32 -1.26
N THR A 307 1.34 0.09 -0.64
CA THR A 307 -0.03 -0.12 -1.17
C THR A 307 -0.37 0.90 -2.26
N GLU A 308 0.11 2.14 -2.14
CA GLU A 308 0.06 3.14 -3.22
C GLU A 308 0.92 2.70 -4.43
N MET A 309 2.09 2.11 -4.16
CA MET A 309 3.04 1.64 -5.17
C MET A 309 2.49 0.47 -6.00
N SER A 310 1.76 -0.49 -5.42
CA SER A 310 1.19 -1.61 -6.18
C SER A 310 0.12 -1.14 -7.19
N VAL A 311 -0.68 -0.15 -6.81
CA VAL A 311 -1.63 0.52 -7.71
C VAL A 311 -0.86 1.28 -8.81
N PHE A 312 0.17 2.04 -8.44
CA PHE A 312 1.03 2.75 -9.39
C PHE A 312 1.64 1.83 -10.46
N VAL A 313 2.22 0.69 -10.06
CA VAL A 313 2.84 -0.26 -11.00
C VAL A 313 1.83 -0.74 -12.04
N ARG A 314 0.61 -1.11 -11.63
CA ARG A 314 -0.47 -1.53 -12.52
C ARG A 314 -0.90 -0.42 -13.49
N GLU A 315 -1.06 0.81 -13.01
CA GLU A 315 -1.41 1.96 -13.86
C GLU A 315 -0.28 2.34 -14.84
N HIS A 316 0.98 2.15 -14.45
CA HIS A 316 2.14 2.43 -15.30
C HIS A 316 2.36 1.35 -16.38
N LEU A 317 2.14 0.07 -16.07
CA LEU A 317 2.19 -1.03 -17.05
C LEU A 317 1.09 -0.89 -18.10
N ASN A 318 -0.07 -0.35 -17.72
CA ASN A 318 -1.15 0.03 -18.64
C ASN A 318 -0.86 1.32 -19.44
N TYR A 319 0.35 1.89 -19.36
CA TYR A 319 0.77 3.12 -20.05
C TYR A 319 -0.12 4.36 -19.79
N TRP A 320 -0.75 4.48 -18.61
CA TRP A 320 -1.61 5.63 -18.31
C TRP A 320 -0.81 6.92 -18.02
N TYR A 321 0.30 6.83 -17.28
CA TYR A 321 1.15 7.98 -16.96
C TYR A 321 2.58 7.58 -16.56
N SER A 322 3.49 8.56 -16.55
CA SER A 322 4.91 8.37 -16.28
C SER A 322 5.30 8.30 -14.79
N LEU A 323 6.30 7.47 -14.47
CA LEU A 323 6.92 7.37 -13.15
C LEU A 323 7.32 8.75 -12.57
N LYS A 324 7.88 9.62 -13.43
CA LYS A 324 8.31 10.98 -13.04
C LYS A 324 7.12 11.82 -12.56
N ALA A 325 6.02 11.84 -13.32
CA ALA A 325 4.83 12.60 -12.96
C ALA A 325 4.25 12.16 -11.62
N PHE A 326 4.18 10.84 -11.37
CA PHE A 326 3.72 10.28 -10.10
C PHE A 326 4.63 10.63 -8.92
N TYR A 327 5.94 10.41 -9.04
CA TYR A 327 6.88 10.62 -7.93
C TYR A 327 6.91 12.08 -7.46
N PHE A 328 6.93 13.03 -8.39
CA PHE A 328 6.86 14.46 -8.07
C PHE A 328 5.48 14.84 -7.54
N ALA A 329 4.38 14.37 -8.15
CA ALA A 329 3.02 14.66 -7.67
C ALA A 329 2.81 14.19 -6.23
N LYS A 330 3.27 12.98 -5.88
CA LYS A 330 3.16 12.46 -4.51
C LYS A 330 4.01 13.23 -3.51
N THR A 331 5.26 13.52 -3.86
CA THR A 331 6.17 14.31 -3.00
C THR A 331 5.63 15.72 -2.72
N MET A 332 5.03 16.37 -3.72
CA MET A 332 4.38 17.68 -3.57
C MET A 332 3.03 17.60 -2.82
N ALA A 333 2.28 16.50 -2.94
CA ALA A 333 1.02 16.31 -2.23
C ALA A 333 1.21 16.09 -0.72
N ASP A 334 2.24 15.33 -0.32
CA ASP A 334 2.47 14.98 1.09
C ASP A 334 3.05 16.14 1.91
N LEU A 335 3.93 16.94 1.30
CA LEU A 335 4.66 18.07 1.91
C LEU A 335 3.80 18.98 2.80
N PRO A 336 2.69 19.60 2.33
CA PRO A 336 1.90 20.51 3.14
C PRO A 336 1.28 19.84 4.38
N PHE A 337 0.83 18.59 4.27
CA PHE A 337 0.26 17.86 5.41
C PHE A 337 1.32 17.53 6.46
N GLN A 338 2.51 17.10 6.02
CA GLN A 338 3.62 16.81 6.92
C GLN A 338 4.09 18.07 7.68
N ILE A 339 4.19 19.21 6.99
CA ILE A 339 4.48 20.51 7.61
C ILE A 339 3.40 20.88 8.65
N ILE A 340 2.12 20.75 8.31
CA ILE A 340 1.01 21.11 9.21
C ILE A 340 1.00 20.24 10.47
N PHE A 341 1.04 18.90 10.36
CA PHE A 341 0.97 18.01 11.53
C PHE A 341 2.19 18.15 12.45
N SER A 342 3.39 18.26 11.86
CA SER A 342 4.61 18.50 12.63
C SER A 342 4.58 19.86 13.33
N SER A 343 4.09 20.92 12.66
CA SER A 343 4.00 22.26 13.28
C SER A 343 3.02 22.30 14.44
N VAL A 344 1.84 21.69 14.30
CA VAL A 344 0.81 21.63 15.36
C VAL A 344 1.35 20.94 16.60
N TYR A 345 2.02 19.79 16.46
CA TYR A 345 2.66 19.09 17.58
C TYR A 345 3.72 19.97 18.27
N VAL A 346 4.67 20.51 17.50
CA VAL A 346 5.79 21.29 18.03
C VAL A 346 5.30 22.54 18.76
N ILE A 347 4.32 23.26 18.22
CA ILE A 347 3.76 24.47 18.84
C ILE A 347 3.07 24.15 20.19
N VAL A 348 2.34 23.04 20.29
CA VAL A 348 1.70 22.61 21.55
C VAL A 348 2.74 22.32 22.64
N VAL A 349 3.80 21.56 22.31
CA VAL A 349 4.89 21.27 23.26
C VAL A 349 5.65 22.54 23.64
N TYR A 350 5.98 23.39 22.67
CA TYR A 350 6.74 24.63 22.89
C TYR A 350 6.02 25.60 23.85
N TYR A 351 4.69 25.69 23.74
CA TYR A 351 3.86 26.52 24.60
C TYR A 351 3.78 25.97 26.03
N LEU A 352 3.47 24.68 26.20
CA LEU A 352 3.30 24.05 27.52
C LEU A 352 4.60 23.96 28.32
N THR A 353 5.75 23.85 27.63
CA THR A 353 7.08 23.77 28.27
C THR A 353 7.74 25.13 28.51
N SER A 354 7.01 26.24 28.32
CA SER A 354 7.43 27.64 28.53
C SER A 354 8.74 28.08 27.84
N GLN A 355 9.05 27.50 26.66
CA GLN A 355 10.22 27.91 25.87
C GLN A 355 10.22 29.42 25.56
N PRO A 356 11.38 30.07 25.32
CA PRO A 356 11.46 31.52 25.17
C PRO A 356 10.63 32.04 24.00
N MET A 357 9.57 32.79 24.29
CA MET A 357 8.54 33.28 23.33
C MET A 357 9.02 34.39 22.37
N GLU A 358 10.29 34.34 21.96
CA GLU A 358 10.87 35.15 20.89
C GLU A 358 10.50 34.55 19.53
N PRO A 359 9.79 35.27 18.63
CA PRO A 359 9.25 34.69 17.40
C PRO A 359 10.33 34.06 16.50
N GLN A 360 11.53 34.62 16.49
CA GLN A 360 12.70 34.05 15.80
C GLN A 360 13.05 32.64 16.30
N ARG A 361 13.06 32.41 17.63
CA ARG A 361 13.36 31.10 18.22
C ARG A 361 12.26 30.10 17.95
N VAL A 362 10.98 30.52 18.08
CA VAL A 362 9.83 29.66 17.77
C VAL A 362 9.89 29.21 16.31
N THR A 363 10.15 30.13 15.37
CA THR A 363 10.28 29.81 13.95
C THR A 363 11.46 28.86 13.69
N MET A 364 12.63 29.12 14.25
CA MET A 364 13.81 28.26 14.06
C MET A 364 13.59 26.83 14.59
N PHE A 365 12.96 26.69 15.75
CA PHE A 365 12.64 25.40 16.37
C PHE A 365 11.57 24.62 15.57
N VAL A 366 10.50 25.29 15.11
CA VAL A 366 9.49 24.67 14.24
C VAL A 366 10.12 24.24 12.91
N VAL A 367 10.96 25.07 12.29
CA VAL A 367 11.60 24.74 11.01
C VAL A 367 12.55 23.54 11.12
N ILE A 368 13.40 23.44 12.14
CA ILE A 368 14.35 22.32 12.26
C ILE A 368 13.63 20.99 12.56
N CYS A 369 12.58 21.01 13.38
CA CYS A 369 11.72 19.86 13.63
C CYS A 369 10.96 19.44 12.36
N VAL A 370 10.39 20.38 11.61
CA VAL A 370 9.71 20.13 10.33
C VAL A 370 10.66 19.53 9.30
N LEU A 371 11.88 20.07 9.15
CA LEU A 371 12.92 19.52 8.27
C LEU A 371 13.29 18.08 8.68
N THR A 372 13.50 17.83 9.96
CA THR A 372 13.76 16.48 10.50
C THR A 372 12.62 15.52 10.15
N SER A 373 11.36 15.97 10.27
CA SER A 373 10.18 15.19 9.88
C SER A 373 10.17 14.86 8.38
N LEU A 374 10.56 15.80 7.51
CA LEU A 374 10.60 15.60 6.06
C LEU A 374 11.72 14.64 5.65
N VAL A 375 12.86 14.66 6.33
CA VAL A 375 13.94 13.67 6.14
C VAL A 375 13.45 12.28 6.58
N ALA A 376 12.86 12.15 7.77
CA ALA A 376 12.32 10.90 8.29
C ALA A 376 11.22 10.31 7.39
N GLN A 377 10.31 11.13 6.87
CA GLN A 377 9.31 10.75 5.87
C GLN A 377 9.97 10.23 4.58
N SER A 378 11.09 10.82 4.16
CA SER A 378 11.82 10.43 2.95
C SER A 378 12.55 9.09 3.12
N LEU A 379 13.09 8.81 4.31
CA LEU A 379 13.60 7.49 4.68
C LEU A 379 12.46 6.44 4.71
N GLY A 380 11.30 6.79 5.27
CA GLY A 380 10.13 5.91 5.28
C GLY A 380 9.63 5.56 3.87
N LEU A 381 9.66 6.53 2.94
CA LEU A 381 9.34 6.30 1.53
C LEU A 381 10.39 5.44 0.82
N LEU A 382 11.68 5.60 1.13
CA LEU A 382 12.76 4.74 0.62
C LEU A 382 12.57 3.28 1.04
N ILE A 383 12.30 3.04 2.33
CA ILE A 383 12.03 1.70 2.88
C ILE A 383 10.77 1.09 2.25
N GLY A 384 9.66 1.85 2.20
CA GLY A 384 8.40 1.41 1.58
C GLY A 384 8.48 1.19 0.08
N ALA A 385 9.38 1.89 -0.63
CA ALA A 385 9.65 1.61 -2.05
C ALA A 385 10.42 0.30 -2.22
N GLY A 386 11.47 0.10 -1.44
CA GLY A 386 12.33 -1.09 -1.53
C GLY A 386 11.62 -2.39 -1.13
N MET A 387 10.99 -2.41 0.05
CA MET A 387 10.59 -3.66 0.73
C MET A 387 9.13 -4.05 0.53
N ASN A 388 8.72 -5.13 1.20
CA ASN A 388 7.33 -5.46 1.52
C ASN A 388 6.96 -4.85 2.89
N ILE A 389 5.67 -4.75 3.21
CA ILE A 389 5.17 -4.05 4.42
C ILE A 389 5.78 -4.64 5.71
N GLU A 390 5.71 -5.97 5.88
CA GLU A 390 6.24 -6.69 7.06
C GLU A 390 7.72 -6.38 7.32
N ALA A 391 8.56 -6.55 6.29
CA ALA A 391 10.00 -6.31 6.38
C ALA A 391 10.32 -4.82 6.56
N GLY A 392 9.52 -3.92 5.99
CA GLY A 392 9.64 -2.48 6.21
C GLY A 392 9.34 -2.05 7.65
N VAL A 393 8.33 -2.65 8.28
CA VAL A 393 7.99 -2.43 9.70
C VAL A 393 9.14 -2.88 10.61
N PHE A 394 9.85 -3.95 10.27
CA PHE A 394 11.06 -4.37 11.00
C PHE A 394 12.28 -3.45 10.72
N LEU A 395 12.47 -3.00 9.47
CA LEU A 395 13.63 -2.15 9.12
C LEU A 395 13.53 -0.72 9.67
N GLY A 396 12.32 -0.18 9.90
CA GLY A 396 12.13 1.15 10.50
C GLY A 396 12.81 1.32 11.86
N PRO A 397 12.51 0.50 12.88
CA PRO A 397 13.22 0.51 14.16
C PRO A 397 14.72 0.25 14.01
N VAL A 398 15.10 -0.74 13.20
CA VAL A 398 16.52 -1.13 13.00
C VAL A 398 17.36 0.00 12.39
N THR A 399 16.79 0.83 11.51
CA THR A 399 17.49 2.00 10.93
C THR A 399 17.46 3.23 11.85
N THR A 400 16.39 3.41 12.63
CA THR A 400 16.27 4.58 13.52
C THR A 400 17.10 4.47 14.80
N ILE A 401 17.22 3.28 15.42
CA ILE A 401 17.95 3.09 16.69
C ILE A 401 19.43 3.55 16.58
N PRO A 402 20.20 3.23 15.52
CA PRO A 402 21.54 3.80 15.34
C PRO A 402 21.54 5.33 15.15
N THR A 403 20.61 5.90 14.38
CA THR A 403 20.55 7.36 14.20
C THR A 403 20.20 8.10 15.50
N ILE A 404 19.38 7.47 16.35
CA ILE A 404 19.04 7.93 17.70
C ILE A 404 20.28 7.91 18.61
N LEU A 405 21.04 6.81 18.61
CA LEU A 405 22.23 6.67 19.46
C LEU A 405 23.29 7.72 19.13
N PHE A 406 23.50 7.99 17.84
CA PHE A 406 24.45 8.98 17.32
C PHE A 406 23.83 10.38 17.11
N SER A 407 22.78 10.72 17.87
CA SER A 407 22.10 12.04 17.82
C SER A 407 22.82 13.17 18.57
N GLY A 408 23.84 12.87 19.36
CA GLY A 408 24.49 13.82 20.27
C GLY A 408 23.84 13.94 21.66
N PHE A 409 22.65 13.36 21.89
CA PHE A 409 22.03 13.35 23.23
C PHE A 409 22.53 12.22 24.15
N PHE A 410 22.74 11.01 23.60
CA PHE A 410 23.19 9.85 24.37
C PHE A 410 24.71 9.67 24.40
N VAL A 411 25.41 10.21 23.39
CA VAL A 411 26.87 10.14 23.26
C VAL A 411 27.36 11.46 22.66
N ASN A 412 28.14 12.22 23.42
CA ASN A 412 28.74 13.48 22.96
C ASN A 412 29.71 13.22 21.79
N PHE A 413 29.78 14.15 20.84
CA PHE A 413 30.57 13.97 19.62
C PHE A 413 32.07 13.73 19.88
N ASP A 414 32.65 14.42 20.87
CA ASP A 414 34.09 14.38 21.17
C ASP A 414 34.56 13.08 21.85
N THR A 415 33.64 12.26 22.38
CA THR A 415 33.96 10.96 22.99
C THR A 415 33.82 9.78 22.03
N ILE A 416 33.30 10.01 20.82
CA ILE A 416 33.13 8.98 19.80
C ILE A 416 34.48 8.68 19.14
N PRO A 417 34.96 7.42 19.14
CA PRO A 417 36.22 7.09 18.51
C PRO A 417 36.12 7.26 16.99
N GLY A 418 37.19 7.78 16.36
CA GLY A 418 37.19 8.23 14.97
C GLY A 418 36.66 7.24 13.93
N TYR A 419 36.78 5.93 14.18
CA TYR A 419 36.26 4.87 13.29
C TYR A 419 34.72 4.76 13.26
N LEU A 420 34.00 5.33 14.24
CA LEU A 420 32.53 5.48 14.26
C LEU A 420 32.06 6.90 13.93
N GLN A 421 32.95 7.89 13.95
CA GLN A 421 32.58 9.31 13.83
C GLN A 421 31.83 9.63 12.52
N TRP A 422 32.13 8.90 11.44
CA TRP A 422 31.42 9.01 10.16
C TRP A 422 29.91 8.73 10.25
N VAL A 423 29.48 7.85 11.16
CA VAL A 423 28.06 7.50 11.35
C VAL A 423 27.27 8.71 11.88
N THR A 424 27.91 9.55 12.70
CA THR A 424 27.28 10.76 13.24
C THR A 424 26.90 11.76 12.14
N TYR A 425 27.75 11.91 11.12
CA TYR A 425 27.49 12.77 9.96
C TYR A 425 26.38 12.25 9.03
N VAL A 426 26.07 10.94 9.09
CA VAL A 426 24.93 10.33 8.37
C VAL A 426 23.62 10.45 9.17
N SER A 427 23.69 10.63 10.50
CA SER A 427 22.50 10.79 11.33
C SER A 427 21.84 12.15 11.13
N TYR A 428 20.72 12.17 10.41
CA TYR A 428 19.88 13.37 10.32
C TYR A 428 19.28 13.78 11.68
N VAL A 429 19.14 12.85 12.62
CA VAL A 429 18.67 13.13 13.98
C VAL A 429 19.69 13.97 14.76
N ARG A 430 21.00 13.85 14.44
CA ARG A 430 22.04 14.73 15.00
C ARG A 430 21.77 16.19 14.66
N TYR A 431 21.80 16.55 13.39
CA TYR A 431 21.55 17.94 12.94
C TYR A 431 20.17 18.45 13.38
N GLY A 432 19.17 17.57 13.43
CA GLY A 432 17.83 17.90 13.96
C GLY A 432 17.84 18.26 15.46
N PHE A 433 18.60 17.56 16.29
CA PHE A 433 18.73 17.85 17.72
C PHE A 433 19.67 19.02 18.01
N GLU A 434 20.82 19.08 17.32
CA GLU A 434 21.82 20.15 17.41
C GLU A 434 21.21 21.51 17.04
N GLY A 435 20.57 21.62 15.86
CA GLY A 435 19.87 22.84 15.45
C GLY A 435 18.69 23.22 16.36
N ALA A 436 18.01 22.24 16.96
CA ALA A 436 16.96 22.48 17.96
C ALA A 436 17.53 23.07 19.25
N MET A 437 18.62 22.51 19.78
CA MET A 437 19.35 23.01 20.96
C MET A 437 19.90 24.42 20.71
N VAL A 438 20.52 24.67 19.56
CA VAL A 438 21.01 26.00 19.16
C VAL A 438 19.89 27.02 19.05
N SER A 439 18.69 26.64 18.57
CA SER A 439 17.56 27.58 18.49
C SER A 439 17.05 28.06 19.88
N ILE A 440 17.11 27.18 20.89
CA ILE A 440 16.59 27.45 22.25
C ILE A 440 17.66 28.01 23.20
N TYR A 441 18.94 27.66 23.04
CA TYR A 441 20.02 28.06 23.94
C TYR A 441 21.12 28.93 23.30
N GLY A 442 21.26 28.90 21.97
CA GLY A 442 22.18 29.74 21.21
C GLY A 442 21.69 31.19 21.06
N MET A 443 22.28 31.93 20.12
CA MET A 443 21.96 33.35 19.84
C MET A 443 21.87 34.21 21.12
N ASP A 444 22.93 34.17 21.94
CA ASP A 444 23.10 34.97 23.16
C ASP A 444 21.86 35.09 24.08
N ARG A 445 21.14 33.97 24.29
CA ARG A 445 19.99 33.93 25.21
C ARG A 445 20.39 34.40 26.61
N ALA A 446 19.52 35.21 27.21
CA ALA A 446 19.68 35.73 28.56
C ALA A 446 19.86 34.62 29.62
N LYS A 447 20.52 34.95 30.74
CA LYS A 447 20.76 34.01 31.84
C LYS A 447 19.43 33.48 32.39
N LEU A 448 19.37 32.16 32.57
CA LEU A 448 18.18 31.44 33.04
C LEU A 448 17.84 31.81 34.50
N GLN A 449 16.57 31.64 34.87
CA GLN A 449 16.13 31.79 36.26
C GLN A 449 16.61 30.60 37.09
N CYS A 450 16.84 30.78 38.39
CA CYS A 450 17.50 29.77 39.23
C CYS A 450 17.02 29.93 40.66
N ASP A 451 16.15 29.03 41.09
CA ASP A 451 15.52 29.03 42.42
C ASP A 451 16.36 28.24 43.44
N ALA A 452 17.29 27.41 42.94
CA ALA A 452 18.27 26.71 43.76
C ALA A 452 19.44 27.62 44.16
N MET A 453 20.06 27.34 45.31
CA MET A 453 21.22 28.08 45.82
C MET A 453 22.42 28.10 44.85
N TYR A 454 22.52 27.10 43.97
CA TYR A 454 23.52 27.02 42.91
C TYR A 454 22.92 26.35 41.65
N CYS A 455 23.06 26.98 40.49
CA CYS A 455 22.78 26.37 39.19
C CYS A 455 24.01 26.50 38.28
N HIS A 456 24.64 25.38 37.92
CA HIS A 456 25.80 25.37 37.02
C HIS A 456 25.44 25.91 35.62
N PHE A 457 24.33 25.41 35.05
CA PHE A 457 23.85 25.74 33.71
C PHE A 457 23.08 27.07 33.62
N ARG A 458 23.32 28.04 34.53
CA ARG A 458 22.67 29.35 34.50
C ARG A 458 23.05 30.20 33.27
N SER A 459 24.18 29.90 32.64
CA SER A 459 24.59 30.45 31.35
C SER A 459 24.32 29.43 30.24
N PRO A 460 23.43 29.73 29.25
CA PRO A 460 23.18 28.84 28.12
C PRO A 460 24.45 28.40 27.36
N LYS A 461 25.46 29.28 27.24
CA LYS A 461 26.74 28.93 26.59
C LYS A 461 27.46 27.80 27.30
N LYS A 462 27.49 27.80 28.63
CA LYS A 462 28.11 26.71 29.42
C LYS A 462 27.39 25.38 29.30
N PHE A 463 26.09 25.41 29.00
CA PHE A 463 25.33 24.20 28.73
C PHE A 463 25.59 23.65 27.30
N LEU A 464 25.72 24.53 26.31
CA LEU A 464 26.15 24.13 24.95
C LEU A 464 27.58 23.60 24.94
N GLU A 465 28.49 24.16 25.75
CA GLU A 465 29.84 23.62 25.95
C GLU A 465 29.82 22.18 26.51
N GLU A 466 29.02 21.90 27.54
CA GLU A 466 28.88 20.55 28.14
C GLU A 466 28.30 19.51 27.15
N MET A 467 27.46 19.96 26.22
CA MET A 467 26.83 19.14 25.17
C MET A 467 27.68 19.02 23.88
N SER A 468 28.93 19.51 23.86
CA SER A 468 29.79 19.57 22.66
C SER A 468 29.17 20.34 21.48
N MET A 469 28.36 21.37 21.76
CA MET A 469 27.60 22.19 20.79
C MET A 469 27.98 23.68 20.84
N ASP A 470 29.14 24.05 21.38
CA ASP A 470 29.57 25.45 21.56
C ASP A 470 29.84 26.20 20.24
N LYS A 471 30.20 25.46 19.18
CA LYS A 471 30.49 25.95 17.82
C LYS A 471 29.39 25.57 16.81
N ALA A 472 28.25 25.09 17.27
CA ALA A 472 27.17 24.64 16.40
C ALA A 472 26.44 25.83 15.75
N GLU A 473 26.33 25.80 14.42
CA GLU A 473 25.76 26.86 13.60
C GLU A 473 24.47 26.38 12.94
N TYR A 474 23.32 26.92 13.38
CA TYR A 474 21.96 26.51 12.97
C TYR A 474 21.78 26.38 11.45
N TRP A 475 22.45 27.24 10.66
CA TRP A 475 22.37 27.21 9.21
C TRP A 475 23.09 26.01 8.58
N ILE A 476 24.13 25.47 9.23
CA ILE A 476 24.81 24.25 8.78
C ILE A 476 23.87 23.06 8.98
N ASP A 477 23.21 22.95 10.14
CA ASP A 477 22.23 21.91 10.42
C ASP A 477 21.05 21.94 9.42
N ALA A 478 20.48 23.12 9.21
CA ALA A 478 19.37 23.31 8.28
C ALA A 478 19.75 22.93 6.83
N VAL A 479 20.95 23.33 6.37
CA VAL A 479 21.46 22.96 5.04
C VAL A 479 21.78 21.46 4.95
N ALA A 480 22.33 20.86 6.00
CA ALA A 480 22.59 19.42 6.06
C ALA A 480 21.28 18.61 5.96
N LEU A 481 20.24 18.98 6.71
CA LEU A 481 18.92 18.35 6.62
C LEU A 481 18.29 18.49 5.23
N ILE A 482 18.39 19.66 4.60
CA ILE A 482 17.91 19.88 3.22
C ILE A 482 18.70 19.03 2.21
N GLY A 483 20.02 18.92 2.38
CA GLY A 483 20.88 18.07 1.57
C GLY A 483 20.51 16.58 1.67
N ILE A 484 20.32 16.09 2.91
CA ILE A 484 19.91 14.70 3.18
C ILE A 484 18.49 14.43 2.64
N PHE A 485 17.56 15.37 2.80
CA PHE A 485 16.21 15.28 2.22
C PHE A 485 16.26 15.09 0.70
N ILE A 486 17.02 15.94 -0.01
CA ILE A 486 17.18 15.85 -1.47
C ILE A 486 17.85 14.53 -1.86
N ALA A 487 18.92 14.12 -1.16
CA ALA A 487 19.63 12.87 -1.41
C ALA A 487 18.72 11.64 -1.25
N LEU A 488 17.98 11.53 -0.14
CA LEU A 488 17.05 10.42 0.10
C LEU A 488 15.91 10.39 -0.93
N ARG A 489 15.38 11.54 -1.36
CA ARG A 489 14.37 11.59 -2.43
C ARG A 489 14.93 11.12 -3.77
N ILE A 490 16.16 11.52 -4.12
CA ILE A 490 16.83 11.06 -5.34
C ILE A 490 17.05 9.53 -5.29
N ILE A 491 17.58 9.01 -4.17
CA ILE A 491 17.81 7.56 -3.99
C ILE A 491 16.47 6.80 -4.06
N ALA A 492 15.41 7.27 -3.40
CA ALA A 492 14.10 6.63 -3.43
C ALA A 492 13.46 6.62 -4.83
N TYR A 493 13.65 7.68 -5.62
CA TYR A 493 13.24 7.69 -7.04
C TYR A 493 14.01 6.62 -7.85
N PHE A 494 15.32 6.46 -7.63
CA PHE A 494 16.11 5.43 -8.30
C PHE A 494 15.73 4.01 -7.86
N VAL A 495 15.46 3.76 -6.57
CA VAL A 495 14.96 2.47 -6.07
C VAL A 495 13.60 2.12 -6.67
N LEU A 496 12.67 3.08 -6.72
CA LEU A 496 11.36 2.88 -7.36
C LEU A 496 11.50 2.62 -8.87
N ARG A 497 12.43 3.32 -9.55
CA ARG A 497 12.74 3.07 -10.97
C ARG A 497 13.35 1.69 -11.19
N TRP A 498 14.23 1.22 -10.31
CA TRP A 498 14.84 -0.11 -10.37
C TRP A 498 13.80 -1.20 -10.17
N LYS A 499 12.98 -1.11 -9.12
CA LYS A 499 11.89 -2.06 -8.84
C LYS A 499 10.91 -2.15 -10.01
N LEU A 500 10.57 -1.02 -10.63
CA LEU A 500 9.73 -0.97 -11.84
C LEU A 500 10.40 -1.56 -13.10
N HIS A 501 11.74 -1.63 -13.15
CA HIS A 501 12.47 -2.31 -14.23
C HIS A 501 12.59 -3.81 -13.97
N MET A 502 12.57 -4.26 -12.71
CA MET A 502 12.59 -5.69 -12.34
C MET A 502 11.21 -6.37 -12.46
N ILE A 503 10.15 -5.59 -12.70
CA ILE A 503 8.77 -6.05 -12.92
C ILE A 503 8.42 -6.06 -14.44
N ARG A 504 9.36 -5.65 -15.30
CA ARG A 504 9.26 -5.67 -16.77
C ARG A 504 10.13 -6.79 -17.34
#